data_AF-A0A1H2BZ46-F1
#
_entry.id   AF-A0A1H2BZ46-F1
#
_cell.length_a   1.000
_cell.length_b   1.000
_cell.length_c   1.000
_cell.angle_alpha   90.00
_cell.angle_beta   90.00
_cell.angle_gamma   90.00
#
_symmetry.space_group_name_H-M   'P 1'
#
loop_
_entity.id
_entity.type
_entity.pdbx_description
1 polymer ?
#
loop_
_entity_poly.entity_id
_entity_poly.type
_entity_poly.pdbx_seq_one_letter_code
_entity_poly.pdbx_strand_id
1 'polypeptide(L)'
;MSREFAAKKANLATATGILDQVRDDYDVSGEWERLDALAARLDIDDVSETWAEVLAVHPLPLVLTSLQFNWRYMKDHGVRGFYTMCSDYVAALRMNTQRWQEAWDREVDTGVVDQLTTIQCDLVSIEAPLHCDVCNKTITALLYLDG
;
A
#
# COMPACT_ATOMS: atom_id res chain seq x y z
N MET A 1 20.14 9.91 15.37
CA MET A 1 18.90 9.32 14.85
C MET A 1 17.73 9.88 15.63
N SER A 2 16.83 10.62 14.98
CA SER A 2 15.61 11.10 15.63
C SER A 2 14.74 9.93 16.07
N ARG A 3 13.96 10.11 17.14
CA ARG A 3 13.06 9.08 17.68
C ARG A 3 12.02 8.66 16.63
N GLU A 4 11.59 9.60 15.81
CA GLU A 4 10.56 9.47 14.80
C GLU A 4 11.03 8.57 13.64
N PHE A 5 12.26 8.77 13.14
CA PHE A 5 12.83 7.89 12.12
C PHE A 5 13.05 6.47 12.65
N ALA A 6 13.48 6.33 13.90
CA ALA A 6 13.65 5.03 14.54
C ALA A 6 12.30 4.26 14.61
N ALA A 7 11.25 4.93 15.09
CA ALA A 7 9.92 4.35 15.19
C ALA A 7 9.35 3.98 13.81
N LYS A 8 9.51 4.87 12.81
CA LYS A 8 9.06 4.61 11.42
C LYS A 8 9.77 3.40 10.81
N LYS A 9 11.09 3.29 10.97
CA LYS A 9 11.87 2.14 10.50
C LYS A 9 11.44 0.84 11.16
N ALA A 10 11.21 0.86 12.47
CA ALA A 10 10.73 -0.31 13.20
C ALA A 10 9.35 -0.76 12.69
N ASN A 11 8.41 0.17 12.51
CA ASN A 11 7.09 -0.13 11.97
C ASN A 11 7.14 -0.74 10.55
N LEU A 12 7.96 -0.17 9.66
CA LEU A 12 8.14 -0.71 8.31
C LEU A 12 8.79 -2.11 8.32
N ALA A 13 9.70 -2.38 9.25
CA ALA A 13 10.27 -3.71 9.42
C ALA A 13 9.22 -4.72 9.89
N THR A 14 8.38 -4.36 10.86
CA THR A 14 7.24 -5.18 11.30
C THR A 14 6.27 -5.45 10.16
N ALA A 15 5.90 -4.42 9.39
CA ALA A 15 5.02 -4.58 8.23
C ALA A 15 5.61 -5.51 7.17
N THR A 16 6.92 -5.43 6.93
CA THR A 16 7.62 -6.37 6.02
C THR A 16 7.45 -7.81 6.53
N GLY A 17 7.74 -8.07 7.81
CA GLY A 17 7.64 -9.41 8.39
C GLY A 17 6.21 -9.98 8.36
N ILE A 18 5.19 -9.13 8.54
CA ILE A 18 3.79 -9.55 8.42
C ILE A 18 3.48 -9.98 6.98
N LEU A 19 3.90 -9.21 5.99
CA LEU A 19 3.68 -9.54 4.57
C LEU A 19 4.42 -10.81 4.15
N ASP A 20 5.65 -10.99 4.62
CA ASP A 20 6.43 -12.20 4.36
C ASP A 20 5.74 -13.43 4.97
N GLN A 21 5.30 -13.34 6.23
CA GLN A 21 4.57 -14.42 6.89
C GLN A 21 3.28 -14.79 6.15
N VAL A 22 2.45 -13.80 5.77
CA VAL A 22 1.21 -14.07 5.02
C VAL A 22 1.53 -14.75 3.69
N ARG A 23 2.60 -14.34 3.02
CA ARG A 23 2.99 -14.97 1.75
C ARG A 23 3.39 -16.42 1.92
N ASP A 24 4.22 -16.71 2.93
CA ASP A 24 4.65 -18.07 3.24
C ASP A 24 3.47 -18.95 3.64
N ASP A 25 2.55 -18.44 4.45
CA ASP A 25 1.34 -19.14 4.87
C ASP A 25 0.42 -19.46 3.68
N TYR A 26 0.27 -18.53 2.74
CA TYR A 26 -0.59 -18.69 1.57
C TYR A 26 0.04 -19.60 0.50
N ASP A 27 1.37 -19.57 0.35
CA ASP A 27 2.12 -20.46 -0.54
C ASP A 27 1.94 -21.95 -0.17
N VAL A 28 1.62 -22.27 1.09
CA VAL A 28 1.42 -23.66 1.55
C VAL A 28 -0.06 -24.07 1.73
N SER A 29 -0.97 -23.11 1.88
CA SER A 29 -2.39 -23.38 2.20
C SER A 29 -3.29 -23.47 0.98
N GLY A 30 -2.83 -23.07 -0.21
CA GLY A 30 -3.65 -23.01 -1.43
C GLY A 30 -4.61 -21.81 -1.45
N GLU A 31 -4.35 -20.81 -0.59
CA GLU A 31 -5.19 -19.62 -0.46
C GLU A 31 -5.09 -18.71 -1.69
N TRP A 32 -3.96 -18.74 -2.41
CA TRP A 32 -3.78 -17.97 -3.64
C TRP A 32 -4.77 -18.37 -4.72
N GLU A 33 -4.95 -19.67 -4.97
CA GLU A 33 -5.87 -20.18 -5.97
C GLU A 33 -7.32 -19.81 -5.62
N ARG A 34 -7.66 -19.85 -4.32
CA ARG A 34 -8.98 -19.43 -3.83
C ARG A 34 -9.21 -17.94 -4.09
N LEU A 35 -8.25 -17.09 -3.72
CA LEU A 35 -8.34 -15.64 -3.91
C LEU A 35 -8.33 -15.26 -5.40
N ASP A 36 -7.56 -15.95 -6.23
CA ASP A 36 -7.55 -15.77 -7.69
C ASP A 36 -8.91 -16.11 -8.31
N ALA A 37 -9.56 -17.18 -7.84
CA ALA A 37 -10.91 -17.54 -8.29
C ALA A 37 -11.94 -16.46 -7.91
N LEU A 38 -11.82 -15.85 -6.73
CA LEU A 38 -12.66 -14.71 -6.32
C LEU A 38 -12.35 -13.47 -7.16
N ALA A 39 -11.07 -13.15 -7.38
CA ALA A 39 -10.65 -12.02 -8.20
C ALA A 39 -11.15 -12.14 -9.64
N ALA A 40 -11.13 -13.35 -10.22
CA ALA A 40 -11.66 -13.61 -11.56
C ALA A 40 -13.17 -13.31 -11.66
N ARG A 41 -13.94 -13.65 -10.62
CA ARG A 41 -15.39 -13.43 -10.53
C ARG A 41 -15.79 -11.97 -10.31
N LEU A 42 -14.89 -11.14 -9.79
CA LEU A 42 -15.17 -9.75 -9.48
C LEU A 42 -15.58 -8.97 -10.73
N ASP A 43 -16.80 -8.46 -10.77
CA ASP A 43 -17.22 -7.47 -11.76
C ASP A 43 -16.73 -6.09 -11.30
N ILE A 44 -15.74 -5.55 -12.01
CA ILE A 44 -15.07 -4.31 -11.63
C ILE A 44 -16.00 -3.11 -11.81
N ASP A 45 -16.88 -3.13 -12.81
CA ASP A 45 -17.76 -2.00 -13.07
C ASP A 45 -18.88 -1.96 -12.01
N ASP A 46 -19.50 -3.10 -11.71
CA ASP A 46 -20.53 -3.24 -10.67
C ASP A 46 -20.01 -2.84 -9.27
N VAL A 47 -18.86 -3.39 -8.86
CA VAL A 47 -18.27 -3.04 -7.57
C VAL A 47 -17.85 -1.57 -7.54
N SER A 48 -17.38 -1.01 -8.67
CA SER A 48 -17.02 0.41 -8.74
C SER A 48 -18.21 1.34 -8.51
N GLU A 49 -19.39 1.01 -9.04
CA GLU A 49 -20.61 1.80 -8.79
C GLU A 49 -20.93 1.86 -7.30
N THR A 50 -20.91 0.70 -6.63
CA THR A 50 -21.16 0.60 -5.19
C THR A 50 -20.14 1.41 -4.37
N TRP A 51 -18.85 1.32 -4.69
CA TRP A 51 -17.81 2.05 -3.96
C TRP A 51 -17.80 3.55 -4.27
N ALA A 52 -18.24 3.97 -5.47
CA ALA A 52 -18.31 5.38 -5.84
C ALA A 52 -19.24 6.16 -4.89
N GLU A 53 -20.36 5.57 -4.47
CA GLU A 53 -21.30 6.20 -3.53
C GLU A 53 -20.69 6.45 -2.16
N VAL A 54 -19.88 5.52 -1.67
CA VAL A 54 -19.27 5.57 -0.32
C VAL A 54 -18.02 6.45 -0.29
N LEU A 55 -17.32 6.58 -1.42
CA LEU A 55 -16.03 7.28 -1.54
C LEU A 55 -16.15 8.73 -2.06
N ALA A 56 -17.37 9.23 -2.32
CA ALA A 56 -17.67 10.51 -2.96
C ALA A 56 -17.28 11.79 -2.17
N VAL A 57 -16.32 11.70 -1.25
CA VAL A 57 -15.92 12.81 -0.38
C VAL A 57 -14.87 13.70 -1.06
N HIS A 58 -14.08 13.17 -2.01
CA HIS A 58 -13.02 13.91 -2.69
C HIS A 58 -13.40 14.19 -4.17
N PRO A 59 -13.22 15.43 -4.68
CA PRO A 59 -13.66 15.84 -6.01
C PRO A 59 -12.89 15.16 -7.17
N LEU A 60 -11.67 14.69 -6.91
CA LEU A 60 -10.94 13.82 -7.84
C LEU A 60 -11.07 12.37 -7.34
N PRO A 61 -11.61 11.41 -8.13
CA PRO A 61 -11.92 10.06 -7.67
C PRO A 61 -10.68 9.15 -7.57
N LEU A 62 -9.56 9.67 -7.05
CA LEU A 62 -8.28 8.97 -6.99
C LEU A 62 -8.39 7.62 -6.31
N VAL A 63 -9.15 7.53 -5.22
CA VAL A 63 -9.34 6.28 -4.47
C VAL A 63 -10.03 5.22 -5.34
N LEU A 64 -11.11 5.60 -6.03
CA LEU A 64 -11.84 4.68 -6.91
C LEU A 64 -10.97 4.26 -8.10
N THR A 65 -10.23 5.20 -8.70
CA THR A 65 -9.29 4.89 -9.78
C THR A 65 -8.20 3.91 -9.33
N SER A 66 -7.65 4.09 -8.12
CA SER A 66 -6.66 3.17 -7.55
C SER A 66 -7.24 1.79 -7.26
N LEU A 67 -8.48 1.70 -6.76
CA LEU A 67 -9.16 0.41 -6.56
C LEU A 67 -9.35 -0.34 -7.88
N GLN A 68 -9.86 0.35 -8.90
CA GLN A 68 -10.03 -0.22 -10.24
C GLN A 68 -8.71 -0.70 -10.83
N PHE A 69 -7.64 0.07 -10.65
CA PHE A 69 -6.30 -0.36 -11.05
C PHE A 69 -5.90 -1.66 -10.35
N ASN A 70 -6.03 -1.73 -9.02
CA ASN A 70 -5.63 -2.92 -8.26
C ASN A 70 -6.47 -4.15 -8.58
N TRP A 71 -7.79 -4.01 -8.77
CA TRP A 71 -8.65 -5.13 -9.17
C TRP A 71 -8.29 -5.66 -10.54
N ARG A 72 -8.01 -4.79 -11.52
CA ARG A 72 -7.50 -5.21 -12.84
C ARG A 72 -6.13 -5.89 -12.70
N TYR A 73 -5.24 -5.31 -11.90
CA TYR A 73 -3.92 -5.88 -11.64
C TYR A 73 -4.02 -7.30 -11.06
N MET A 74 -4.91 -7.54 -10.10
CA MET A 74 -5.12 -8.90 -9.55
C MET A 74 -5.68 -9.86 -10.59
N LYS A 75 -6.56 -9.41 -11.49
CA LYS A 75 -7.04 -10.26 -12.60
C LYS A 75 -5.93 -10.63 -13.58
N ASP A 76 -5.02 -9.70 -13.86
CA ASP A 76 -3.95 -9.90 -14.84
C ASP A 76 -2.73 -10.65 -14.28
N HIS A 77 -2.47 -10.51 -12.97
CA HIS A 77 -1.23 -10.97 -12.33
C HIS A 77 -1.44 -11.89 -11.12
N GLY A 78 -2.69 -12.20 -10.77
CA GLY A 78 -3.06 -12.92 -9.56
C GLY A 78 -2.96 -12.07 -8.30
N VAL A 79 -3.65 -12.50 -7.25
CA VAL A 79 -3.65 -11.86 -5.92
C VAL A 79 -2.27 -11.93 -5.28
N ARG A 80 -1.52 -13.01 -5.53
CA ARG A 80 -0.10 -13.11 -5.10
C ARG A 80 0.77 -12.03 -5.76
N GLY A 81 0.50 -11.70 -7.02
CA GLY A 81 1.17 -10.62 -7.73
C GLY A 81 0.89 -9.26 -7.07
N PHE A 82 -0.35 -9.03 -6.65
CA PHE A 82 -0.73 -7.83 -5.90
C PHE A 82 -0.05 -7.74 -4.53
N TYR A 83 0.06 -8.86 -3.79
CA TYR A 83 0.83 -8.91 -2.54
C TYR A 83 2.31 -8.61 -2.77
N THR A 84 2.89 -9.09 -3.88
CA THR A 84 4.27 -8.78 -4.26
C THR A 84 4.44 -7.28 -4.53
N MET A 85 3.51 -6.66 -5.26
CA MET A 85 3.50 -5.20 -5.47
C MET A 85 3.41 -4.43 -4.14
N CYS A 86 2.61 -4.91 -3.18
CA CYS A 86 2.55 -4.32 -1.84
C CYS A 86 3.89 -4.46 -1.08
N SER A 87 4.55 -5.61 -1.15
CA SER A 87 5.88 -5.81 -0.57
C SER A 87 6.92 -4.86 -1.17
N ASP A 88 6.93 -4.69 -2.49
CA ASP A 88 7.84 -3.78 -3.19
C ASP A 88 7.61 -2.32 -2.77
N TYR A 89 6.34 -1.93 -2.58
CA TYR A 89 5.98 -0.61 -2.06
C TYR A 89 6.54 -0.39 -0.64
N VAL A 90 6.40 -1.37 0.26
CA VAL A 90 6.99 -1.28 1.62
C VAL A 90 8.51 -1.20 1.55
N ALA A 91 9.16 -1.95 0.66
CA ALA A 91 10.60 -1.87 0.46
C ALA A 91 11.04 -0.47 -0.01
N ALA A 92 10.32 0.12 -0.95
CA ALA A 92 10.56 1.50 -1.40
C ALA A 92 10.39 2.52 -0.26
N LEU A 93 9.37 2.36 0.60
CA LEU A 93 9.19 3.20 1.79
C LEU A 93 10.35 3.08 2.77
N ARG A 94 10.93 1.88 2.94
CA ARG A 94 12.11 1.68 3.79
C ARG A 94 13.34 2.40 3.23
N MET A 95 13.60 2.24 1.93
CA MET A 95 14.69 2.93 1.25
C MET A 95 14.54 4.46 1.34
N ASN A 96 13.34 4.97 1.08
CA ASN A 96 13.06 6.40 1.18
C ASN A 96 13.17 6.89 2.62
N THR A 97 12.72 6.13 3.62
CA THR A 97 12.86 6.49 5.04
C THR A 97 14.34 6.59 5.46
N GLN A 98 15.21 5.71 4.94
CA GLN A 98 16.65 5.83 5.13
C GLN A 98 17.17 7.13 4.49
N ARG A 99 16.82 7.39 3.23
CA ARG A 99 17.23 8.59 2.48
C ARG A 99 16.78 9.89 3.15
N TRP A 100 15.55 9.92 3.69
CA TRP A 100 15.02 11.07 4.42
C TRP A 100 15.78 11.32 5.71
N GLN A 101 16.12 10.25 6.45
CA GLN A 101 16.94 10.40 7.65
C GLN A 101 18.32 10.97 7.30
N GLU A 102 18.98 10.46 6.26
CA GLU A 102 20.28 10.98 5.84
C GLU A 102 20.22 12.45 5.42
N ALA A 103 19.15 12.87 4.75
CA ALA A 103 18.93 14.28 4.44
C ALA A 103 18.71 15.12 5.70
N TRP A 104 17.91 14.64 6.64
CA TRP A 104 17.69 15.30 7.93
C TRP A 104 18.98 15.44 8.75
N ASP A 105 19.76 14.36 8.87
CA ASP A 105 21.01 14.37 9.62
C ASP A 105 22.02 15.36 8.99
N ARG A 106 22.05 15.49 7.66
CA ARG A 106 22.84 16.52 6.95
C ARG A 106 22.32 17.93 7.15
N GLU A 107 21.01 18.13 7.15
CA GLU A 107 20.40 19.44 7.42
C GLU A 107 20.75 19.91 8.84
N VAL A 108 20.69 19.01 9.83
CA VAL A 108 21.09 19.32 11.22
C VAL A 108 22.57 19.71 11.32
N ASP A 109 23.45 19.03 10.57
CA ASP A 109 24.89 19.30 10.58
C ASP A 109 25.26 20.60 9.85
N THR A 110 24.61 20.87 8.71
CA THR A 110 25.03 21.94 7.79
C THR A 110 24.13 23.19 7.82
N GLY A 111 22.91 23.08 8.34
CA GLY A 111 21.86 24.09 8.24
C GLY A 111 21.25 24.26 6.84
N VAL A 112 21.62 23.40 5.86
CA VAL A 112 21.11 23.47 4.48
C VAL A 112 19.99 22.45 4.28
N VAL A 113 18.81 22.93 3.91
CA VAL A 113 17.61 22.11 3.68
C VAL A 113 17.60 21.51 2.28
N ASP A 114 17.45 20.20 2.17
CA ASP A 114 17.11 19.52 0.91
C ASP A 114 15.59 19.56 0.69
N GLN A 115 15.13 20.64 0.07
CA GLN A 115 13.71 20.96 -0.11
C GLN A 115 12.91 19.82 -0.77
N LEU A 116 13.48 19.16 -1.78
CA LEU A 116 12.79 18.08 -2.50
C LEU A 116 12.64 16.85 -1.61
N THR A 117 13.68 16.50 -0.87
CA THR A 117 13.65 15.36 0.04
C THR A 117 12.71 15.59 1.22
N THR A 118 12.69 16.81 1.76
CA THR A 118 11.78 17.21 2.84
C THR A 118 10.33 17.17 2.38
N ILE A 119 9.99 17.80 1.25
CA ILE A 119 8.63 17.77 0.70
C ILE A 119 8.18 16.33 0.42
N GLN A 120 9.06 15.47 -0.13
CA GLN A 120 8.70 14.07 -0.34
C GLN A 120 8.46 13.33 0.97
N CYS A 121 9.29 13.55 1.99
CA CYS A 121 9.11 12.97 3.32
C CYS A 121 7.77 13.40 3.92
N ASP A 122 7.42 14.67 3.81
CA ASP A 122 6.16 15.23 4.31
C ASP A 122 4.97 14.61 3.57
N LEU A 123 4.97 14.68 2.23
CA LEU A 123 3.88 14.14 1.41
C LEU A 123 3.65 12.66 1.70
N VAL A 124 4.70 11.83 1.71
CA VAL A 124 4.54 10.39 1.95
C VAL A 124 4.17 10.10 3.41
N SER A 125 4.62 10.90 4.37
CA SER A 125 4.25 10.72 5.79
C SER A 125 2.83 11.20 6.11
N ILE A 126 2.28 12.10 5.31
CA ILE A 126 0.87 12.50 5.36
C ILE A 126 0.04 11.46 4.60
N GLU A 127 0.45 11.10 3.38
CA GLU A 127 -0.30 10.22 2.49
C GLU A 127 -0.32 8.78 3.00
N ALA A 128 0.79 8.15 3.38
CA ALA A 128 0.76 6.73 3.76
C ALA A 128 -0.19 6.39 4.93
N PRO A 129 -0.30 7.20 6.01
CA PRO A 129 -1.27 6.95 7.08
C PRO A 129 -2.69 7.52 6.82
N LEU A 130 -2.86 8.53 5.95
CA LEU A 130 -4.17 9.18 5.71
C LEU A 130 -4.83 8.75 4.39
N HIS A 131 -4.05 8.27 3.44
CA HIS A 131 -4.50 7.90 2.12
C HIS A 131 -4.85 6.41 2.11
N CYS A 132 -6.15 6.23 2.33
CA CYS A 132 -7.06 5.56 1.42
C CYS A 132 -7.45 4.13 1.73
N ASP A 133 -6.73 3.40 2.59
CA ASP A 133 -7.10 2.01 2.94
C ASP A 133 -7.31 1.16 1.67
N VAL A 134 -6.73 1.58 0.53
CA VAL A 134 -7.09 1.06 -0.79
C VAL A 134 -6.67 -0.39 -0.91
N CYS A 135 -5.49 -0.76 -0.42
CA CYS A 135 -5.05 -2.16 -0.45
C CYS A 135 -5.98 -3.06 0.37
N ASN A 136 -6.45 -2.58 1.52
CA ASN A 136 -7.41 -3.31 2.35
C ASN A 136 -8.78 -3.41 1.67
N LYS A 137 -9.32 -2.30 1.16
CA LYS A 137 -10.58 -2.26 0.39
C LYS A 137 -10.53 -3.13 -0.86
N THR A 138 -9.38 -3.18 -1.52
CA THR A 138 -9.10 -4.03 -2.68
C THR A 138 -9.34 -5.50 -2.32
N ILE A 139 -8.74 -5.98 -1.22
CA ILE A 139 -8.90 -7.36 -0.74
C ILE A 139 -10.30 -7.59 -0.16
N THR A 140 -10.84 -6.62 0.57
CA THR A 140 -12.17 -6.66 1.17
C THR A 140 -13.24 -6.97 0.12
N ALA A 141 -13.17 -6.36 -1.06
CA ALA A 141 -14.09 -6.64 -2.16
C ALA A 141 -14.10 -8.12 -2.58
N LEU A 142 -12.98 -8.84 -2.49
CA LEU A 142 -12.92 -10.28 -2.77
C LEU A 142 -13.63 -11.09 -1.69
N LEU A 143 -13.43 -10.73 -0.41
CA LEU A 143 -14.00 -11.44 0.73
C LEU A 143 -15.53 -11.36 0.80
N TYR A 144 -16.12 -10.31 0.21
CA TYR A 144 -17.58 -10.17 0.12
C TYR A 144 -18.22 -10.97 -1.04
N LEU A 145 -17.42 -11.62 -1.91
CA LEU A 145 -17.90 -12.55 -2.96
C LEU A 145 -18.03 -14.00 -2.47
N ASP A 146 -17.62 -14.26 -1.23
CA ASP A 146 -17.66 -15.56 -0.55
C ASP A 146 -19.01 -15.82 0.16
N GLY A 147 -19.99 -14.92 -0.03
CA GLY A 147 -21.37 -15.02 0.45
C GLY A 147 -22.35 -15.51 -0.60
#